data_AF-A0A392V1W8-F1
#
_entry.id   AF-A0A392V1W8-F1
#
_cell.length_a   1.000
_cell.length_b   1.000
_cell.length_c   1.000
_cell.angle_alpha   90.00
_cell.angle_beta   90.00
_cell.angle_gamma   90.00
#
_symmetry.space_group_name_H-M   'P 1'
#
loop_
_entity.id
_entity.type
_entity.pdbx_description
1 polymer ?
#
loop_
_entity_poly.entity_id
_entity_poly.type
_entity_poly.pdbx_seq_one_letter_code
_entity_poly.pdbx_strand_id
1 'polypeptide(L)' 'TYVEVYDCNMVDLVDPAPIKAVPEEEYEKKVREVYPNAEEELMDFLNRCKLNNSEVMMCPRCSTVCDKEATAGL' A
#
# COMPACT_ATOMS: atom_id res chain seq x y z
N THR A 1 32.18 -4.87 16.48
CA THR A 1 32.12 -4.58 15.03
C THR A 1 31.60 -3.17 14.87
N TYR A 2 32.49 -2.26 14.45
CA TYR A 2 32.14 -0.86 14.20
C TYR A 2 31.21 -0.83 12.98
N VAL A 3 30.02 -0.24 13.12
CA VAL A 3 29.12 -0.01 11.97
C VAL A 3 29.46 1.39 11.46
N GLU A 4 30.15 1.45 10.32
CA GLU A 4 30.34 2.71 9.59
C GLU A 4 28.96 3.19 9.14
N VAL A 5 28.58 4.37 9.64
CA VAL A 5 27.36 5.05 9.22
C VAL A 5 27.63 5.50 7.78
N TYR A 6 27.10 4.77 6.81
CA TYR A 6 27.15 5.16 5.41
C TYR A 6 26.57 6.56 5.29
N ASP A 7 27.32 7.45 4.63
CA ASP A 7 26.90 8.80 4.28
C ASP A 7 25.45 8.77 3.75
N CYS A 8 24.53 9.35 4.52
CA CYS A 8 23.21 9.66 4.01
C CYS A 8 23.39 10.72 2.93
N ASN A 9 23.38 10.30 1.65
CA ASN A 9 23.29 11.23 0.53
C ASN A 9 22.00 12.03 0.67
N MET A 10 22.12 13.25 1.18
CA MET A 10 21.04 14.22 1.20
C MET A 10 20.78 14.60 -0.26
N VAL A 11 19.63 14.19 -0.80
CA VAL A 11 19.23 14.54 -2.16
C VAL A 11 18.64 15.95 -2.09
N ASP A 12 19.18 16.89 -2.86
CA ASP A 12 18.61 18.23 -2.97
C ASP A 12 17.15 18.11 -3.42
N LEU A 13 16.24 18.69 -2.62
CA LEU A 13 14.86 18.89 -3.00
C LEU A 13 14.86 19.82 -4.22
N VAL A 14 14.76 19.26 -5.42
CA VAL A 14 14.30 20.00 -6.60
C VAL A 14 12.95 20.59 -6.20
N ASP A 15 12.81 21.92 -6.26
CA ASP A 15 11.62 22.67 -5.86
C ASP A 15 10.37 21.82 -6.09
N PRO A 16 9.69 21.34 -5.02
CA PRO A 16 8.53 20.51 -5.20
C PRO A 16 7.54 21.35 -5.98
N ALA A 17 7.21 20.90 -7.20
CA ALA A 17 6.11 21.46 -7.96
C ALA A 17 4.93 21.67 -6.99
N PRO A 18 4.25 22.82 -6.98
CA PRO A 18 3.29 23.15 -5.94
C PRO A 18 2.35 21.97 -5.75
N ILE A 19 2.45 21.31 -4.59
CA ILE A 19 1.61 20.15 -4.27
C ILE A 19 0.21 20.71 -4.17
N LYS A 20 -0.57 20.56 -5.24
CA LYS A 20 -1.97 20.95 -5.25
C LYS A 20 -2.65 20.06 -4.22
N ALA A 21 -3.11 20.67 -3.13
CA ALA A 21 -3.91 19.96 -2.14
C ALA A 21 -5.14 19.38 -2.86
N VAL A 22 -5.25 18.06 -2.85
CA VAL A 22 -6.45 17.37 -3.31
C VAL A 22 -7.48 17.49 -2.18
N PRO A 23 -8.72 17.94 -2.46
CA PRO A 23 -9.79 17.91 -1.47
C PRO A 23 -9.98 16.50 -0.92
N GLU A 24 -10.29 16.37 0.37
CA GLU A 24 -10.41 15.08 1.07
C GLU A 24 -11.40 14.14 0.35
N GLU A 25 -12.56 14.64 -0.05
CA GLU A 25 -13.58 13.86 -0.80
C GLU A 25 -13.03 13.29 -2.12
N GLU A 26 -12.21 14.05 -2.84
CA GLU A 26 -11.62 13.60 -4.11
C GLU A 26 -10.55 12.53 -3.86
N TYR A 27 -9.78 12.68 -2.77
CA TYR A 27 -8.82 11.66 -2.34
C TYR A 27 -9.52 10.37 -1.94
N GLU A 28 -10.53 10.43 -1.08
CA GLU A 28 -11.31 9.26 -0.66
C GLU A 28 -11.93 8.53 -1.86
N LYS A 29 -12.49 9.27 -2.81
CA LYS A 29 -13.03 8.70 -4.04
C LYS A 29 -11.97 7.91 -4.82
N LYS A 30 -10.78 8.50 -5.02
CA LYS A 30 -9.68 7.83 -5.71
C LYS A 30 -9.20 6.60 -4.96
N VAL A 31 -9.13 6.66 -3.63
CA VAL A 31 -8.74 5.52 -2.80
C VAL A 31 -9.73 4.37 -2.97
N ARG A 32 -11.05 4.65 -2.94
CA ARG A 32 -12.09 3.62 -3.12
C ARG A 32 -12.10 3.01 -4.53
N GLU A 33 -11.75 3.78 -5.56
CA GLU A 33 -11.65 3.25 -6.93
C GLU A 33 -10.49 2.27 -7.08
N VAL A 34 -9.35 2.54 -6.44
CA VAL A 34 -8.14 1.68 -6.51
C VAL A 34 -8.20 0.53 -5.51
N TYR A 35 -8.74 0.79 -4.33
CA TYR A 35 -8.84 -0.14 -3.21
C TYR A 35 -10.28 -0.19 -2.72
N PRO A 36 -11.19 -0.86 -3.46
CA PRO A 36 -12.61 -0.92 -3.12
C PRO A 36 -12.88 -1.55 -1.74
N ASN A 37 -11.94 -2.34 -1.24
CA ASN A 37 -12.00 -2.99 0.07
C ASN A 37 -11.04 -2.35 1.09
N ALA A 38 -10.63 -1.09 0.92
CA ALA A 38 -9.66 -0.43 1.81
C ALA A 38 -10.12 -0.37 3.29
N GLU A 39 -11.42 -0.36 3.53
CA GLU A 39 -12.03 -0.29 4.86
C GLU A 39 -12.33 -1.70 5.44
N GLU A 40 -12.03 -2.79 4.72
CA GLU A 40 -12.29 -4.17 5.17
C GLU A 40 -11.38 -4.55 6.35
N GLU A 41 -11.97 -5.07 7.43
CA GLU A 41 -11.18 -5.59 8.55
C GLU A 41 -10.44 -6.88 8.17
N LEU A 42 -9.30 -7.13 8.81
CA LEU A 42 -8.46 -8.30 8.51
C LEU A 42 -9.21 -9.63 8.67
N MET A 43 -10.08 -9.76 9.68
CA MET A 43 -10.86 -10.98 9.88
C MET A 43 -11.88 -11.20 8.77
N ASP A 44 -12.53 -10.14 8.33
CA ASP A 44 -13.51 -10.18 7.24
C ASP A 44 -12.83 -10.52 5.91
N PHE A 45 -11.67 -9.92 5.65
CA PHE A 45 -10.79 -10.28 4.54
C PHE A 45 -10.48 -11.78 4.53
N LEU A 46 -9.94 -12.32 5.64
CA LEU A 46 -9.56 -13.73 5.71
C LEU A 46 -10.76 -14.67 5.55
N ASN A 47 -11.92 -14.29 6.10
CA ASN A 47 -13.16 -15.03 5.93
C ASN A 47 -13.63 -15.01 4.47
N ARG A 48 -13.59 -13.85 3.80
CA ARG A 48 -13.89 -13.69 2.37
C ARG A 48 -12.97 -14.56 1.52
N CYS A 49 -11.65 -14.50 1.73
CA CYS A 49 -10.69 -15.32 0.99
C CYS A 49 -10.97 -16.82 1.19
N LYS A 50 -11.27 -17.24 2.43
CA LYS A 50 -11.61 -18.63 2.74
C LYS A 50 -12.90 -19.08 2.03
N LEU A 51 -13.95 -18.26 2.03
CA LEU A 51 -15.21 -18.56 1.36
C LEU A 51 -15.05 -18.67 -0.16
N ASN A 52 -14.19 -17.81 -0.73
CA ASN A 52 -13.94 -17.77 -2.17
C ASN A 52 -12.84 -18.74 -2.63
N ASN A 53 -12.17 -19.44 -1.70
CA ASN A 53 -10.96 -20.25 -1.95
C ASN A 53 -9.86 -19.47 -2.68
N SER A 54 -9.73 -18.18 -2.37
CA SER A 54 -8.69 -17.31 -2.92
C SER A 54 -7.37 -17.51 -2.18
N GLU A 55 -6.26 -17.55 -2.92
CA GLU A 55 -4.94 -17.62 -2.33
C GLU A 55 -4.54 -16.26 -1.75
N VAL A 56 -4.09 -16.26 -0.50
CA VAL A 56 -3.61 -15.07 0.20
C VAL A 56 -2.09 -15.04 0.16
N MET A 57 -1.52 -13.87 -0.09
CA MET A 57 -0.08 -13.66 -0.05
C MET A 57 0.28 -12.59 0.98
N MET A 58 1.52 -12.68 1.48
CA MET A 58 2.11 -11.69 2.36
C MET A 58 3.32 -11.08 1.67
N CYS A 59 3.33 -9.75 1.54
CA CYS A 59 4.45 -9.05 0.96
C CYS A 59 5.68 -9.17 1.88
N PRO A 60 6.81 -9.75 1.43
CA PRO A 60 7.98 -9.94 2.28
C PRO A 60 8.67 -8.63 2.67
N ARG A 61 8.35 -7.51 2.00
CA ARG A 61 8.95 -6.19 2.28
C ARG A 61 8.25 -5.43 3.39
N CYS A 62 6.92 -5.43 3.40
CA CYS A 62 6.10 -4.61 4.30
C CYS A 62 5.13 -5.42 5.15
N SER A 63 5.12 -6.75 5.01
CA SER A 63 4.23 -7.68 5.72
C SER A 63 2.74 -7.42 5.52
N THR A 64 2.38 -6.65 4.49
CA THR A 64 0.98 -6.45 4.08
C THR A 64 0.42 -7.77 3.56
N VAL A 65 -0.78 -8.12 4.01
CA VAL A 65 -1.54 -9.28 3.53
C VAL A 65 -2.46 -8.83 2.42
N CYS A 66 -2.45 -9.53 1.28
CA CYS A 66 -3.29 -9.21 0.13
C CYS A 66 -3.76 -10.47 -0.61
N ASP A 67 -4.84 -10.31 -1.38
CA ASP A 67 -5.29 -11.32 -2.34
C ASP A 67 -4.20 -11.52 -3.39
N LYS A 68 -3.86 -12.77 -3.73
CA LYS A 68 -2.87 -13.05 -4.79
C LYS A 68 -3.32 -12.49 -6.13
N GLU A 69 -4.61 -12.59 -6.42
CA GLU A 69 -5.21 -12.03 -7.64
C GLU A 69 -5.10 -10.51 -7.72
N ALA A 70 -5.18 -9.79 -6.59
CA ALA A 70 -5.00 -8.34 -6.57
C ALA A 70 -3.60 -7.90 -6.99
N THR A 71 -2.62 -8.81 -6.94
CA THR A 71 -1.26 -8.56 -7.43
C THR A 71 -1.01 -9.05 -8.85
N ALA A 72 -1.99 -9.70 -9.51
CA ALA A 72 -1.80 -10.37 -10.81
C ALA A 72 -1.61 -9.42 -12.01
N GLY A 73 -1.49 -8.10 -11.79
CA GLY A 73 -1.23 -7.09 -12.80
C GLY A 73 -0.22 -6.01 -12.39
N LEU A 74 0.46 -6.22 -11.25
CA LEU A 74 1.62 -5.43 -10.81
C LEU A 74 2.92 -6.10 -11.26
#